data_AF-A0AA88ZRK4-F1
#
_entry.id   AF-A0AA88ZRK4-F1
#
_cell.length_a   1.000
_cell.length_b   1.000
_cell.length_c   1.000
_cell.angle_alpha   90.00
_cell.angle_beta   90.00
_cell.angle_gamma   90.00
#
_symmetry.space_group_name_H-M   'P 1'
#
loop_
_entity.id
_entity.type
_entity.pdbx_description
1 polymer ?
#
loop_
_entity_poly.entity_id
_entity_poly.type
_entity_poly.pdbx_seq_one_letter_code
_entity_poly.pdbx_strand_id
1 'polypeptide(L)'
;MANHFGNLQKVRDGIRKYAITPHIPGGFITPEKLEKIARVTKKYNGALKITSGQRIMITNLEESDLPSVWEELDMEPAVKSQNSVKNVEMCPAGFCKRSKYNTIGIGMKLSRKYQWMDMPCRTKIGVAGCRNACGSVYSKDIGVIADIDGTLMVTVGGSAGYNPRLADIVAKGLSEKEALDMVDKIIKYYKENAELGEKLSFFIDRVGLEELKSVLER
;
A
#
# COMPACT_ATOMS: atom_id res chain seq x y z
N MET A 1 -11.13 22.29 -11.14
CA MET A 1 -11.74 21.00 -11.52
C MET A 1 -12.00 20.24 -10.24
N ALA A 2 -13.23 19.82 -9.97
CA ALA A 2 -13.52 19.06 -8.76
C ALA A 2 -12.70 17.75 -8.81
N ASN A 3 -11.97 17.47 -7.73
CA ASN A 3 -11.14 16.26 -7.65
C ASN A 3 -12.07 15.06 -7.40
N HIS A 4 -12.61 14.49 -8.48
CA HIS A 4 -13.47 13.30 -8.41
C HIS A 4 -12.66 12.01 -8.19
N PHE A 5 -11.42 12.09 -7.69
CA PHE A 5 -10.53 10.93 -7.47
C PHE A 5 -10.36 10.01 -8.70
N GLY A 6 -10.56 10.57 -9.90
CA GLY A 6 -10.35 9.91 -11.18
C GLY A 6 -8.95 10.20 -11.70
N ASN A 7 -8.27 9.16 -12.17
CA ASN A 7 -6.96 9.27 -12.80
C ASN A 7 -7.11 9.21 -14.31
N LEU A 8 -6.66 10.23 -15.03
CA LEU A 8 -6.58 10.22 -16.48
C LEU A 8 -5.63 9.08 -16.93
N GLN A 9 -6.14 8.13 -17.72
CA GLN A 9 -5.39 6.96 -18.20
C GLN A 9 -5.05 7.01 -19.68
N LYS A 10 -5.89 7.66 -20.49
CA LYS A 10 -5.74 7.71 -21.95
C LYS A 10 -6.05 9.11 -22.44
N VAL A 11 -5.18 9.62 -23.31
CA VAL A 11 -5.43 10.77 -24.18
C VAL A 11 -5.03 10.34 -25.58
N ARG A 12 -6.01 10.07 -26.45
CA ARG A 12 -5.76 9.66 -27.83
C ARG A 12 -6.88 10.19 -28.72
N ASP A 13 -6.52 10.89 -29.80
CA ASP A 13 -7.47 11.44 -30.77
C ASP A 13 -8.55 12.31 -30.10
N GLY A 14 -8.15 13.12 -29.10
CA GLY A 14 -9.07 13.94 -28.29
C GLY A 14 -9.90 13.17 -27.26
N ILE A 15 -9.91 11.83 -27.31
CA ILE A 15 -10.64 10.99 -26.35
C ILE A 15 -9.84 10.89 -25.06
N ARG A 16 -10.47 11.31 -23.96
CA ARG A 16 -9.96 11.16 -22.60
C ARG A 16 -10.70 10.04 -21.89
N LYS A 17 -9.95 9.12 -21.26
CA LYS A 17 -10.55 8.08 -20.40
C LYS A 17 -9.92 8.09 -19.03
N TYR A 18 -10.75 7.85 -18.03
CA TYR A 18 -10.37 7.90 -16.63
C TYR A 18 -10.45 6.50 -16.00
N ALA A 19 -9.78 6.37 -14.86
CA ALA A 19 -9.91 5.23 -13.98
C ALA A 19 -10.05 5.64 -12.53
N ILE A 20 -10.83 4.87 -11.79
CA ILE A 20 -10.95 4.98 -10.35
C ILE A 20 -10.51 3.67 -9.69
N THR A 21 -10.11 3.74 -8.43
CA THR A 21 -9.73 2.55 -7.66
C THR A 21 -10.36 2.65 -6.29
N PRO A 22 -11.41 1.87 -5.99
CA PRO A 22 -11.97 1.78 -4.65
C PRO A 22 -10.96 1.22 -3.65
N HIS A 23 -11.02 1.69 -2.41
CA HIS A 23 -10.19 1.20 -1.32
C HIS A 23 -10.65 -0.20 -0.88
N ILE A 24 -9.71 -1.15 -0.92
CA ILE A 24 -9.91 -2.54 -0.51
C ILE A 24 -8.77 -2.88 0.46
N PRO A 25 -8.97 -2.78 1.78
CA PRO A 25 -7.93 -3.03 2.78
C PRO A 25 -7.31 -4.42 2.63
N GLY A 26 -5.99 -4.50 2.41
CA GLY A 26 -5.26 -5.76 2.29
C GLY A 26 -5.69 -6.68 1.15
N GLY A 27 -6.52 -6.19 0.21
CA GLY A 27 -7.13 -7.01 -0.83
C GLY A 27 -8.26 -7.94 -0.35
N PHE A 28 -8.74 -7.79 0.89
CA PHE A 28 -9.90 -8.53 1.40
C PHE A 28 -11.20 -7.79 1.06
N ILE A 29 -12.09 -8.44 0.31
CA ILE A 29 -13.36 -7.88 -0.14
C ILE A 29 -14.49 -8.89 0.12
N THR A 30 -15.67 -8.39 0.47
CA THR A 30 -16.86 -9.24 0.61
C THR A 30 -17.49 -9.52 -0.76
N PRO A 31 -18.23 -10.63 -0.93
CA PRO A 31 -18.93 -10.92 -2.18
C PRO A 31 -19.83 -9.76 -2.64
N GLU A 32 -20.58 -9.14 -1.72
CA GLU A 32 -21.52 -8.06 -2.03
C GLU A 32 -20.80 -6.83 -2.58
N LYS A 33 -19.65 -6.46 -2.00
CA LYS A 33 -18.83 -5.36 -2.50
C LYS A 33 -18.23 -5.68 -3.87
N LEU A 34 -17.81 -6.93 -4.09
CA LEU A 34 -17.27 -7.35 -5.37
C LEU A 34 -18.35 -7.34 -6.47
N GLU A 35 -19.54 -7.84 -6.19
CA GLU A 35 -20.72 -7.77 -7.08
C GLU A 35 -21.10 -6.33 -7.39
N LYS A 36 -21.05 -5.44 -6.38
CA LYS A 36 -21.29 -4.00 -6.56
C LYS A 36 -20.30 -3.37 -7.54
N ILE A 37 -19.01 -3.65 -7.39
CA ILE A 37 -17.96 -3.18 -8.32
C ILE A 37 -18.22 -3.71 -9.74
N ALA A 38 -18.58 -4.99 -9.89
CA ALA A 38 -18.88 -5.59 -11.19
C ALA A 38 -20.10 -4.94 -11.86
N ARG A 39 -21.18 -4.75 -11.10
CA ARG A 39 -22.42 -4.11 -11.57
C ARG A 39 -22.20 -2.68 -12.03
N VAL A 40 -21.52 -1.86 -11.21
CA VAL A 40 -21.19 -0.48 -11.56
C VAL A 40 -20.30 -0.45 -12.80
N THR A 41 -19.27 -1.29 -12.86
CA THR A 41 -18.38 -1.34 -14.03
C THR A 41 -19.13 -1.68 -15.31
N LYS A 42 -20.05 -2.64 -15.26
CA LYS A 42 -20.91 -3.01 -16.41
C LYS A 42 -21.80 -1.84 -16.85
N LYS A 43 -22.42 -1.13 -15.90
CA LYS A 43 -23.32 0.01 -16.19
C LYS A 43 -22.62 1.11 -16.99
N TYR A 44 -21.38 1.41 -16.65
CA TYR A 44 -20.59 2.49 -17.27
C TYR A 44 -19.67 2.01 -18.41
N ASN A 45 -19.88 0.78 -18.92
CA ASN A 45 -19.05 0.18 -19.98
C ASN A 45 -17.53 0.26 -19.68
N GLY A 46 -17.19 0.12 -18.39
CA GLY A 46 -15.82 0.15 -17.91
C GLY A 46 -15.14 -1.22 -18.02
N ALA A 47 -13.84 -1.25 -17.76
CA ALA A 47 -13.07 -2.48 -17.65
C ALA A 47 -12.45 -2.63 -16.26
N LEU A 48 -12.42 -3.87 -15.74
CA LEU A 48 -11.79 -4.19 -14.46
C LEU A 48 -10.34 -4.59 -14.65
N LYS A 49 -9.46 -4.08 -13.78
CA LYS A 49 -8.06 -4.49 -13.68
C LYS A 49 -7.69 -4.76 -12.23
N ILE A 50 -7.21 -5.97 -11.96
CA ILE A 50 -6.52 -6.28 -10.70
C ILE A 50 -5.14 -5.62 -10.74
N THR A 51 -4.84 -4.83 -9.73
CA THR A 51 -3.58 -4.07 -9.64
C THR A 51 -2.54 -4.81 -8.81
N SER A 52 -1.26 -4.49 -9.00
CA SER A 52 -0.17 -5.04 -8.20
C SER A 52 -0.28 -4.70 -6.70
N GLY A 53 -1.12 -3.74 -6.33
CA GLY A 53 -1.42 -3.39 -4.95
C GLY A 53 -2.61 -4.16 -4.37
N GLN A 54 -3.01 -5.30 -4.94
CA GLN A 54 -4.15 -6.09 -4.43
C GLN A 54 -5.48 -5.30 -4.41
N ARG A 55 -5.68 -4.42 -5.41
CA ARG A 55 -6.91 -3.63 -5.57
C ARG A 55 -7.56 -3.91 -6.92
N ILE A 56 -8.83 -3.56 -7.05
CA ILE A 56 -9.57 -3.61 -8.30
C ILE A 56 -9.73 -2.17 -8.81
N MET A 57 -9.25 -1.89 -10.01
CA MET A 57 -9.40 -0.61 -10.70
C MET A 57 -10.50 -0.73 -11.76
N ILE A 58 -11.37 0.28 -11.85
CA ILE A 58 -12.34 0.45 -12.93
C ILE A 58 -11.76 1.48 -13.89
N THR A 59 -11.54 1.12 -15.15
CA THR A 59 -11.00 1.99 -16.21
C THR A 59 -11.97 2.14 -17.38
N ASN A 60 -11.61 2.94 -18.38
CA ASN A 60 -12.42 3.27 -19.56
C ASN A 60 -13.65 4.15 -19.25
N LEU A 61 -13.63 4.87 -18.14
CA LEU A 61 -14.73 5.76 -17.73
C LEU A 61 -14.62 7.13 -18.41
N GLU A 62 -15.76 7.78 -18.62
CA GLU A 62 -15.83 9.20 -18.97
C GLU A 62 -15.63 10.08 -17.73
N GLU A 63 -15.17 11.32 -17.92
CA GLU A 63 -14.99 12.27 -16.81
C GLU A 63 -16.32 12.63 -16.13
N SER A 64 -17.37 12.80 -16.94
CA SER A 64 -18.72 13.16 -16.50
C SER A 64 -19.36 12.11 -15.60
N ASP A 65 -18.95 10.85 -15.74
CA ASP A 65 -19.53 9.73 -15.01
C ASP A 65 -18.95 9.56 -13.61
N LEU A 66 -17.77 10.15 -13.35
CA LEU A 66 -17.01 9.90 -12.11
C LEU A 66 -17.82 10.18 -10.83
N PRO A 67 -18.60 11.28 -10.70
CA PRO A 67 -19.40 11.53 -9.51
C PRO A 67 -20.43 10.42 -9.26
N SER A 68 -21.19 10.03 -10.29
CA SER A 68 -22.23 9.00 -10.19
C SER A 68 -21.65 7.61 -9.96
N VAL A 69 -20.50 7.30 -10.55
CA VAL A 69 -19.77 6.05 -10.29
C VAL A 69 -19.39 5.95 -8.81
N TRP A 70 -18.86 7.01 -8.20
CA TRP A 70 -18.50 7.01 -6.78
C TRP A 70 -19.71 6.91 -5.86
N GLU A 71 -20.78 7.64 -6.16
CA GLU A 71 -22.04 7.57 -5.42
C GLU A 71 -22.62 6.15 -5.43
N GLU A 72 -22.67 5.50 -6.60
CA GLU A 72 -23.20 4.13 -6.71
C GLU A 72 -22.30 3.08 -6.06
N LEU A 73 -20.98 3.28 -6.08
CA LEU A 73 -20.05 2.41 -5.35
C LEU A 73 -20.25 2.55 -3.84
N ASP A 74 -20.44 3.77 -3.33
CA ASP A 74 -20.46 4.07 -1.89
C ASP A 74 -19.22 3.49 -1.20
N MET A 75 -18.06 3.85 -1.76
CA MET A 75 -16.74 3.39 -1.32
C MET A 75 -15.75 4.55 -1.36
N GLU A 76 -14.76 4.50 -0.48
CA GLU A 76 -13.67 5.47 -0.47
C GLU A 76 -12.65 5.20 -1.59
N PRO A 77 -11.98 6.24 -2.13
CA PRO A 77 -10.88 6.06 -3.07
C PRO A 77 -9.64 5.49 -2.39
N ALA A 78 -8.95 4.57 -3.06
CA ALA A 78 -7.71 3.99 -2.58
C ALA A 78 -6.56 5.01 -2.49
N VAL A 79 -6.63 6.10 -3.26
CA VAL A 79 -5.62 7.17 -3.29
C VAL A 79 -6.33 8.51 -3.21
N LYS A 80 -6.08 9.25 -2.12
CA LYS A 80 -6.65 10.59 -1.87
C LYS A 80 -5.67 11.73 -2.18
N SER A 81 -4.39 11.51 -1.92
CA SER A 81 -3.28 12.46 -2.13
C SER A 81 -2.14 11.77 -2.89
N GLN A 82 -1.30 12.52 -3.61
CA GLN A 82 -0.16 11.98 -4.38
C GLN A 82 0.99 11.49 -3.49
N ASN A 83 1.34 12.25 -2.45
CA ASN A 83 2.43 11.92 -1.54
C ASN A 83 1.84 11.43 -0.22
N SER A 84 1.46 10.16 -0.23
CA SER A 84 0.81 9.53 0.91
C SER A 84 1.18 8.04 0.97
N VAL A 85 0.87 7.41 2.10
CA VAL A 85 0.76 5.95 2.15
C VAL A 85 -0.35 5.52 1.20
N LYS A 86 0.01 4.69 0.22
CA LYS A 86 -0.87 4.27 -0.88
C LYS A 86 -1.64 3.02 -0.57
N ASN A 87 -1.00 2.11 0.15
CA ASN A 87 -1.54 0.80 0.39
C ASN A 87 -0.76 0.07 1.50
N VAL A 88 -1.47 -0.81 2.19
CA VAL A 88 -0.89 -1.86 3.03
C VAL A 88 -1.25 -3.20 2.40
N GLU A 89 -0.26 -3.83 1.75
CA GLU A 89 -0.43 -5.11 1.08
C GLU A 89 -0.27 -6.25 2.08
N MET A 90 -1.16 -7.24 2.02
CA MET A 90 -1.23 -8.32 3.00
C MET A 90 -1.29 -9.67 2.31
N CYS A 91 -0.52 -10.64 2.78
CA CYS A 91 -0.73 -12.02 2.34
C CYS A 91 -1.98 -12.64 3.03
N PRO A 92 -2.47 -13.79 2.55
CA PRO A 92 -3.62 -14.46 3.16
C PRO A 92 -3.40 -14.94 4.60
N ALA A 93 -2.15 -14.99 5.09
CA ALA A 93 -1.71 -15.43 6.42
C ALA A 93 -2.64 -16.44 7.12
N GLY A 94 -3.63 -16.00 7.90
CA GLY A 94 -4.59 -16.87 8.61
C GLY A 94 -5.35 -17.88 7.74
N PHE A 95 -5.41 -17.70 6.42
CA PHE A 95 -5.99 -18.65 5.46
C PHE A 95 -4.94 -19.51 4.73
N CYS A 96 -3.67 -19.46 5.15
CA CYS A 96 -2.56 -20.13 4.48
C CYS A 96 -1.81 -21.06 5.45
N LYS A 97 -1.70 -22.35 5.09
CA LYS A 97 -0.97 -23.36 5.87
C LYS A 97 0.52 -23.07 6.11
N ARG A 98 1.12 -22.16 5.34
CA ARG A 98 2.55 -21.80 5.47
C ARG A 98 2.77 -20.67 6.48
N SER A 99 1.72 -20.01 6.92
CA SER A 99 1.82 -18.88 7.84
C SER A 99 2.45 -19.33 9.16
N LYS A 100 3.44 -18.57 9.62
CA LYS A 100 4.09 -18.72 10.92
C LYS A 100 3.46 -17.80 11.96
N TYR A 101 2.90 -16.69 11.51
CA TYR A 101 2.12 -15.77 12.34
C TYR A 101 0.91 -15.27 11.53
N ASN A 102 -0.26 -15.10 12.16
CA ASN A 102 -1.41 -14.52 11.48
C ASN A 102 -1.29 -12.99 11.41
N THR A 103 -0.62 -12.49 10.37
CA THR A 103 -0.31 -11.07 10.24
C THR A 103 -1.44 -10.21 9.66
N ILE A 104 -2.64 -10.76 9.40
CA ILE A 104 -3.80 -9.96 8.93
C ILE A 104 -4.13 -8.87 9.95
N GLY A 105 -4.13 -9.19 11.24
CA GLY A 105 -4.40 -8.23 12.31
C GLY A 105 -3.44 -7.05 12.29
N ILE A 106 -2.15 -7.33 12.11
CA ILE A 106 -1.08 -6.33 11.99
C ILE A 106 -1.32 -5.44 10.77
N GLY A 107 -1.53 -6.04 9.59
CA GLY A 107 -1.79 -5.30 8.38
C GLY A 107 -3.02 -4.40 8.49
N MET A 108 -4.10 -4.87 9.12
CA MET A 108 -5.30 -4.08 9.33
C MET A 108 -5.08 -2.92 10.32
N LYS A 109 -4.26 -3.10 11.36
CA LYS A 109 -3.86 -2.02 12.27
C LYS A 109 -3.06 -0.95 11.53
N LEU A 110 -2.06 -1.36 10.74
CA LEU A 110 -1.25 -0.47 9.90
C LEU A 110 -2.11 0.26 8.87
N SER A 111 -3.04 -0.44 8.22
CA SER A 111 -3.97 0.17 7.25
C SER A 111 -4.85 1.23 7.90
N ARG A 112 -5.45 0.95 9.06
CA ARG A 112 -6.29 1.94 9.77
C ARG A 112 -5.49 3.17 10.21
N LYS A 113 -4.24 2.98 10.63
CA LYS A 113 -3.40 4.05 11.17
C LYS A 113 -2.78 4.93 10.08
N TYR A 114 -2.30 4.31 9.00
CA TYR A 114 -1.42 4.98 8.04
C TYR A 114 -2.03 5.20 6.67
N GLN A 115 -3.09 4.49 6.28
CA GLN A 115 -3.68 4.66 4.95
C GLN A 115 -4.06 6.13 4.72
N TRP A 116 -3.63 6.68 3.58
CA TRP A 116 -3.78 8.10 3.21
C TRP A 116 -3.00 9.12 4.05
N MET A 117 -2.22 8.70 5.05
CA MET A 117 -1.32 9.60 5.76
C MET A 117 -0.37 10.28 4.79
N ASP A 118 -0.24 11.60 4.89
CA ASP A 118 0.72 12.37 4.09
C ASP A 118 2.15 11.96 4.43
N MET A 119 2.94 11.80 3.38
CA MET A 119 4.33 11.36 3.40
C MET A 119 5.17 12.25 2.48
N PRO A 120 6.51 12.28 2.62
CA PRO A 120 7.39 13.03 1.71
C PRO A 120 7.22 12.59 0.24
N CYS A 121 7.01 11.30 0.01
CA CYS A 121 6.74 10.71 -1.30
C CYS A 121 5.76 9.54 -1.15
N ARG A 122 5.29 8.96 -2.26
CA ARG A 122 4.43 7.76 -2.23
C ARG A 122 5.10 6.65 -1.38
N THR A 123 4.35 6.07 -0.44
CA THR A 123 4.85 5.03 0.45
C THR A 123 3.94 3.81 0.39
N LYS A 124 4.52 2.61 0.35
CA LYS A 124 3.80 1.34 0.40
C LYS A 124 4.29 0.51 1.58
N ILE A 125 3.36 -0.13 2.26
CA ILE A 125 3.66 -1.05 3.35
C ILE A 125 3.30 -2.48 2.91
N GLY A 126 4.13 -3.45 3.23
CA GLY A 126 3.86 -4.87 2.99
C GLY A 126 3.84 -5.66 4.29
N VAL A 127 2.93 -6.63 4.39
CA VAL A 127 2.80 -7.49 5.56
C VAL A 127 2.67 -8.95 5.14
N ALA A 128 3.54 -9.82 5.67
CA ALA A 128 3.52 -11.24 5.35
C ALA A 128 3.70 -12.13 6.57
N GLY A 129 2.90 -13.19 6.64
CA GLY A 129 2.92 -14.17 7.72
C GLY A 129 4.03 -15.23 7.63
N CYS A 130 4.95 -15.16 6.66
CA CYS A 130 6.14 -16.01 6.60
C CYS A 130 7.17 -15.45 5.60
N ARG A 131 8.38 -16.02 5.59
CA ARG A 131 9.48 -15.66 4.68
C ARG A 131 9.22 -15.84 3.17
N ASN A 132 8.13 -16.48 2.76
CA ASN A 132 7.71 -16.46 1.35
C ASN A 132 7.41 -15.02 0.87
N ALA A 133 7.13 -14.10 1.80
CA ALA A 133 6.94 -12.67 1.52
C ALA A 133 5.93 -12.38 0.40
N CYS A 134 4.86 -13.19 0.29
CA CYS A 134 3.76 -12.96 -0.64
C CYS A 134 3.23 -11.53 -0.48
N GLY A 135 2.94 -10.85 -1.59
CA GLY A 135 2.75 -9.39 -1.60
C GLY A 135 4.04 -8.61 -1.85
N SER A 136 5.16 -9.30 -2.14
CA SER A 136 6.46 -8.71 -2.48
C SER A 136 6.96 -7.77 -1.39
N VAL A 137 6.91 -8.19 -0.12
CA VAL A 137 7.17 -7.32 1.05
C VAL A 137 8.56 -6.66 0.98
N TYR A 138 9.58 -7.38 0.55
CA TYR A 138 10.95 -6.84 0.37
C TYR A 138 11.10 -5.80 -0.76
N SER A 139 10.04 -5.53 -1.52
CA SER A 139 9.99 -4.47 -2.55
C SER A 139 9.15 -3.26 -2.13
N LYS A 140 8.68 -3.24 -0.87
CA LYS A 140 7.89 -2.16 -0.29
C LYS A 140 8.80 -1.25 0.52
N ASP A 141 8.38 0.01 0.64
CA ASP A 141 9.11 1.02 1.40
C ASP A 141 9.27 0.56 2.86
N ILE A 142 8.24 -0.05 3.44
CA ILE A 142 8.26 -0.64 4.79
C ILE A 142 7.62 -2.02 4.75
N GLY A 143 8.18 -2.98 5.48
CA GLY A 143 7.64 -4.33 5.54
C GLY A 143 7.64 -4.94 6.93
N VAL A 144 6.59 -5.70 7.27
CA VAL A 144 6.51 -6.54 8.48
C VAL A 144 6.36 -8.00 8.07
N ILE A 145 7.30 -8.86 8.48
CA ILE A 145 7.37 -10.24 8.02
C ILE A 145 7.54 -11.18 9.21
N ALA A 146 6.74 -12.24 9.29
CA ALA A 146 6.98 -13.28 10.28
C ALA A 146 8.12 -14.21 9.88
N ASP A 147 8.99 -14.50 10.84
CA ASP A 147 10.10 -15.42 10.72
C ASP A 147 9.67 -16.89 10.98
N ILE A 148 10.59 -17.83 10.86
CA ILE A 148 10.41 -19.28 10.96
C ILE A 148 9.91 -19.67 12.36
N ASP A 149 10.39 -18.98 13.39
CA ASP A 149 10.01 -19.14 14.80
C ASP A 149 8.71 -18.42 15.17
N GLY A 150 8.09 -17.69 14.23
CA GLY A 150 6.87 -16.93 14.44
C GLY A 150 7.07 -15.52 15.00
N THR A 151 8.31 -15.12 15.33
CA THR A 151 8.64 -13.73 15.66
C THR A 151 8.58 -12.85 14.41
N LEU A 152 8.58 -11.53 14.58
CA LEU A 152 8.47 -10.59 13.48
C LEU A 152 9.81 -9.93 13.15
N MET A 153 9.97 -9.61 11.86
CA MET A 153 11.05 -8.79 11.32
C MET A 153 10.46 -7.54 10.68
N VAL A 154 11.19 -6.43 10.77
CA VAL A 154 10.85 -5.19 10.07
C VAL A 154 11.90 -4.89 9.01
N THR A 155 11.42 -4.50 7.83
CA THR A 155 12.23 -4.17 6.66
C THR A 155 11.93 -2.77 6.16
N VAL A 156 12.90 -2.14 5.51
CA VAL A 156 12.78 -0.74 5.07
C VAL A 156 13.54 -0.48 3.77
N GLY A 157 13.10 0.50 2.98
CA GLY A 157 13.81 0.99 1.80
C GLY A 157 13.63 0.15 0.53
N GLY A 158 12.72 -0.83 0.53
CA GLY A 158 12.41 -1.60 -0.68
C GLY A 158 11.73 -0.72 -1.74
N SER A 159 12.07 -0.94 -3.01
CA SER A 159 11.39 -0.27 -4.12
C SER A 159 11.23 -1.21 -5.31
N ALA A 160 10.00 -1.35 -5.78
CA ALA A 160 9.71 -1.86 -7.12
C ALA A 160 9.54 -0.68 -8.09
N GLY A 161 10.15 -0.77 -9.28
CA GLY A 161 10.02 0.23 -10.34
C GLY A 161 11.33 0.48 -11.09
N TYR A 162 11.49 1.70 -11.61
CA TYR A 162 12.62 2.10 -12.45
C TYR A 162 13.99 1.90 -11.77
N ASN A 163 14.10 2.27 -10.50
CA ASN A 163 15.26 2.00 -9.65
C ASN A 163 14.87 0.93 -8.61
N PRO A 164 14.97 -0.37 -8.95
CA PRO A 164 14.65 -1.44 -8.01
C PRO A 164 15.67 -1.47 -6.88
N ARG A 165 15.19 -1.64 -5.65
CA ARG A 165 16.03 -1.77 -4.46
C ARG A 165 15.44 -2.82 -3.53
N LEU A 166 16.29 -3.72 -3.03
CA LEU A 166 15.88 -4.67 -1.99
C LEU A 166 15.75 -3.94 -0.66
N ALA A 167 14.75 -4.29 0.14
CA ALA A 167 14.61 -3.75 1.49
C ALA A 167 15.69 -4.30 2.43
N ASP A 168 16.18 -3.44 3.32
CA ASP A 168 17.08 -3.80 4.41
C ASP A 168 16.28 -4.32 5.60
N ILE A 169 16.78 -5.36 6.29
CA ILE A 169 16.20 -5.80 7.57
C ILE A 169 16.79 -4.94 8.68
N VAL A 170 15.96 -4.16 9.36
CA VAL A 170 16.39 -3.26 10.45
C VAL A 170 16.17 -3.86 11.84
N ALA A 171 15.28 -4.83 11.97
CA ALA A 171 15.02 -5.52 13.23
C ALA A 171 14.45 -6.92 13.03
N LYS A 172 14.70 -7.83 13.97
CA LYS A 172 14.25 -9.23 13.99
C LYS A 172 13.87 -9.64 15.42
N GLY A 173 13.18 -10.76 15.57
CA GLY A 173 12.83 -11.31 16.89
C GLY A 173 11.75 -10.51 17.62
N LEU A 174 10.98 -9.69 16.91
CA LEU A 174 10.04 -8.74 17.51
C LEU A 174 8.69 -9.40 17.83
N SER A 175 8.08 -8.93 18.92
CA SER A 175 6.64 -9.07 19.16
C SER A 175 5.82 -8.17 18.21
N GLU A 176 4.51 -8.38 18.16
CA GLU A 176 3.61 -7.50 17.38
C GLU A 176 3.72 -6.04 17.81
N LYS A 177 3.78 -5.78 19.13
CA LYS A 177 3.88 -4.42 19.66
C LYS A 177 5.17 -3.75 19.18
N GLU A 178 6.30 -4.42 19.34
CA GLU A 178 7.61 -3.89 18.94
C GLU A 178 7.70 -3.68 17.43
N ALA A 179 7.11 -4.56 16.62
CA ALA A 179 7.07 -4.38 15.17
C ALA A 179 6.22 -3.16 14.76
N LEU A 180 5.09 -2.91 15.43
CA LEU A 180 4.27 -1.73 15.19
C LEU A 180 5.00 -0.45 15.62
N ASP A 181 5.62 -0.47 16.80
CA ASP A 181 6.42 0.66 17.33
C ASP A 181 7.61 0.98 16.40
N MET A 182 8.25 -0.05 15.82
CA MET A 182 9.31 0.13 14.84
C MET A 182 8.81 0.81 13.56
N VAL A 183 7.63 0.42 13.05
CA VAL A 183 7.03 1.10 11.88
C VAL A 183 6.69 2.55 12.21
N ASP A 184 6.20 2.84 13.41
CA ASP A 184 5.97 4.19 13.91
C ASP A 184 7.25 5.05 13.87
N LYS A 185 8.35 4.54 14.42
CA LYS A 185 9.64 5.24 14.43
C LYS A 185 10.15 5.51 13.01
N ILE A 186 10.08 4.53 12.11
CA ILE A 186 10.48 4.68 10.70
C ILE A 186 9.67 5.79 10.02
N ILE A 187 8.33 5.75 10.16
CA ILE A 187 7.45 6.74 9.52
C ILE A 187 7.72 8.14 10.08
N LYS A 188 7.85 8.28 11.41
CA LYS A 188 8.14 9.55 12.05
C LYS A 188 9.46 10.14 11.54
N TYR A 189 10.54 9.36 11.61
CA TYR A 189 11.86 9.83 11.20
C TYR A 189 11.92 10.21 9.72
N TYR A 190 11.32 9.40 8.85
CA TYR A 190 11.24 9.71 7.41
C TYR A 190 10.44 11.00 7.15
N LYS A 191 9.31 11.20 7.83
CA LYS A 191 8.53 12.44 7.69
C LYS A 191 9.26 13.69 8.15
N GLU A 192 10.05 13.58 9.21
CA GLU A 192 10.76 14.72 9.81
C GLU A 192 12.01 15.12 9.02
N ASN A 193 12.65 14.18 8.30
CA ASN A 193 14.00 14.38 7.78
C ASN A 193 14.15 14.23 6.25
N ALA A 194 13.12 13.75 5.55
CA ALA A 194 13.16 13.62 4.10
C ALA A 194 12.67 14.87 3.38
N GLU A 195 13.21 15.08 2.18
CA GLU A 195 12.79 16.16 1.30
C GLU A 195 11.48 15.80 0.58
N LEU A 196 10.71 16.81 0.18
CA LEU A 196 9.48 16.59 -0.58
C LEU A 196 9.79 15.88 -1.92
N GLY A 197 9.12 14.76 -2.17
CA GLY A 197 9.34 13.92 -3.36
C GLY A 197 10.44 12.87 -3.19
N GLU A 198 11.24 12.94 -2.14
CA GLU A 198 12.27 11.97 -1.83
C GLU A 198 11.64 10.64 -1.41
N LYS A 199 11.97 9.55 -2.11
CA LYS A 199 11.51 8.21 -1.73
C LYS A 199 12.26 7.73 -0.49
N LEU A 200 11.63 6.85 0.30
CA LEU A 200 12.26 6.24 1.48
C LEU A 200 13.57 5.52 1.14
N SER A 201 13.67 4.86 -0.02
CA SER A 201 14.93 4.27 -0.48
C SER A 201 16.05 5.30 -0.65
N PHE A 202 15.77 6.41 -1.32
CA PHE A 202 16.77 7.46 -1.58
C PHE A 202 17.12 8.24 -0.32
N PHE A 203 16.13 8.46 0.55
CA PHE A 203 16.35 9.00 1.88
C PHE A 203 17.36 8.15 2.66
N ILE A 204 17.19 6.83 2.69
CA ILE A 204 18.11 5.91 3.36
C ILE A 204 19.50 5.95 2.73
N ASP A 205 19.57 5.96 1.39
CA ASP A 205 20.85 6.03 0.68
C ASP A 205 21.58 7.37 0.97
N ARG A 206 20.85 8.45 1.25
CA ARG A 206 21.40 9.77 1.63
C ARG A 206 21.83 9.85 3.10
N VAL A 207 21.00 9.41 4.04
CA VAL A 207 21.30 9.53 5.49
C VAL A 207 22.18 8.39 6.01
N GLY A 208 22.20 7.26 5.30
CA GLY A 208 22.90 6.04 5.69
C GLY A 208 22.03 5.09 6.52
N LEU A 209 22.12 3.80 6.20
CA LEU A 209 21.37 2.75 6.90
C LEU A 209 21.75 2.64 8.39
N GLU A 210 23.02 2.84 8.73
CA GLU A 210 23.50 2.74 10.10
C GLU A 210 22.99 3.91 10.96
N GLU A 211 22.90 5.12 10.40
CA GLU A 211 22.25 6.26 11.07
C GLU A 211 20.78 5.95 11.34
N LEU A 212 20.06 5.44 10.33
CA LEU A 212 18.66 5.03 10.51
C LEU A 212 18.53 4.02 11.67
N LYS A 213 19.34 2.94 11.68
CA LYS A 213 19.29 1.93 12.76
C LYS A 213 19.57 2.55 14.12
N SER A 214 20.57 3.42 14.25
CA SER A 214 20.86 4.10 15.51
C SER A 214 19.69 4.92 16.04
N VAL A 215 18.94 5.58 15.15
CA VAL A 215 17.73 6.33 15.53
C VAL A 215 16.59 5.39 15.96
N LEU A 216 16.45 4.23 15.32
CA LEU A 216 15.39 3.27 15.62
C LEU A 216 15.59 2.53 16.96
N GLU A 217 16.83 2.38 17.41
CA GLU A 217 17.20 1.75 18.69
C GLU A 217 16.98 2.66 19.91
N ARG A 218 16.98 3.99 19.72
CA ARG A 218 16.67 4.99 20.75
C ARG A 218 15.17 5.06 21.06
#